data_AF-A0A0H3NUN5-F1
#
_entry.id   AF-A0A0H3NUN5-F1
#
_cell.length_a   1.000
_cell.length_b   1.000
_cell.length_c   1.000
_cell.angle_alpha   90.00
_cell.angle_beta   90.00
_cell.angle_gamma   90.00
#
_symmetry.space_group_name_H-M   'P 1'
#
loop_
_entity.id
_entity.type
_entity.pdbx_description
1 polymer ?
#
loop_
_entity_poly.entity_id
_entity_poly.type
_entity_poly.pdbx_seq_one_letter_code
_entity_poly.pdbx_strand_id
1 'polypeptide(L)'
;MNLLQIRVEEFDFSLPLGAVIPAAELQKIVQSRDILSDAQAQAADIVQAAQAERTELLVQAQQQADRLIEQTRSQMETDVLAQHVHWLVVAEQLESALITQARESIFAAIRLVMTAWAGEQAVSQILIHRLGAEVEKLAHDNELILRVHPQHLSAVAAALGSRVQWSGK
;
A
#
# COMPACT_ATOMS: atom_id res chain seq x y z
N MET A 1 -3.84 -35.24 -88.74
CA MET A 1 -3.22 -35.85 -87.55
C MET A 1 -1.73 -35.54 -87.61
N ASN A 2 -1.25 -34.55 -86.84
CA ASN A 2 0.18 -34.26 -86.72
C ASN A 2 0.65 -34.78 -85.36
N LEU A 3 1.53 -35.78 -85.37
CA LEU A 3 1.78 -36.69 -84.25
C LEU A 3 3.18 -36.51 -83.62
N LEU A 4 3.80 -35.34 -83.81
CA LEU A 4 5.13 -35.04 -83.27
C LEU A 4 5.14 -33.61 -82.70
N GLN A 5 4.84 -33.48 -81.41
CA GLN A 5 5.15 -32.26 -80.66
C GLN A 5 6.62 -32.35 -80.23
N ILE A 6 7.49 -31.61 -80.92
CA ILE A 6 8.88 -31.42 -80.49
C ILE A 6 8.86 -30.29 -79.46
N ARG A 7 9.24 -30.59 -78.22
CA ARG A 7 9.49 -29.57 -77.20
C ARG A 7 10.85 -28.93 -77.49
N VAL A 8 10.85 -27.61 -77.66
CA VAL A 8 12.06 -26.80 -77.74
C VAL A 8 12.22 -26.14 -76.38
N GLU A 9 13.32 -26.45 -75.71
CA GLU A 9 13.71 -25.82 -74.45
C GLU A 9 14.92 -24.91 -74.72
N GLU A 10 14.85 -23.69 -74.21
CA GLU A 10 15.93 -22.71 -74.32
C GLU A 10 16.97 -22.96 -73.22
N PHE A 11 18.26 -22.91 -73.58
CA PHE A 11 19.35 -23.13 -72.64
C PHE A 11 20.04 -21.80 -72.31
N ASP A 12 20.02 -21.42 -71.04
CA ASP A 12 20.51 -20.11 -70.57
C ASP A 12 22.03 -20.05 -70.29
N PHE A 13 22.81 -21.08 -70.67
CA PHE A 13 24.24 -21.15 -70.37
C PHE A 13 25.13 -20.98 -71.61
N SER A 14 26.36 -20.52 -71.37
CA SER A 14 27.38 -20.39 -72.40
C SER A 14 27.84 -21.77 -72.88
N LEU A 15 27.60 -22.07 -74.16
CA LEU A 15 28.02 -23.34 -74.76
C LEU A 15 29.55 -23.41 -74.87
N PRO A 16 30.14 -24.61 -74.70
CA PRO A 16 31.58 -24.81 -74.91
C PRO A 16 31.98 -24.44 -76.35
N LEU A 17 33.21 -23.95 -76.53
CA LEU A 17 33.74 -23.52 -77.82
C LEU A 17 33.81 -24.70 -78.81
N GLY A 18 32.98 -24.68 -79.85
CA GLY A 18 32.98 -25.69 -80.92
C GLY A 18 31.63 -25.78 -81.65
N ALA A 19 31.63 -26.35 -82.85
CA ALA A 19 30.41 -26.51 -83.67
C ALA A 19 29.55 -27.73 -83.27
N VAL A 20 30.09 -28.65 -82.47
CA VAL A 20 29.44 -29.90 -82.07
C VAL A 20 29.68 -30.14 -80.58
N ILE A 21 28.59 -30.33 -79.82
CA ILE A 21 28.65 -30.66 -78.39
C ILE A 21 28.44 -32.16 -78.23
N PRO A 22 29.38 -32.90 -77.59
CA PRO A 22 29.18 -34.31 -77.28
C PRO A 22 27.95 -34.49 -76.37
N ALA A 23 27.08 -35.46 -76.70
CA ALA A 23 25.87 -35.72 -75.92
C ALA A 23 26.15 -35.99 -74.42
N ALA A 24 27.26 -36.65 -74.11
CA ALA A 24 27.68 -36.92 -72.74
C ALA A 24 28.06 -35.65 -71.95
N GLU A 25 28.56 -34.61 -72.62
CA GLU A 25 28.93 -33.34 -72.00
C GLU A 25 27.70 -32.48 -71.75
N LEU A 26 26.79 -32.39 -72.73
CA LEU A 26 25.49 -31.74 -72.57
C LEU A 26 24.69 -32.37 -71.42
N GLN A 27 24.70 -33.70 -71.30
CA GLN A 27 24.02 -34.41 -70.22
C GLN A 27 24.59 -34.06 -68.83
N LYS A 28 25.92 -33.91 -68.70
CA LYS A 28 26.54 -33.48 -67.44
C LYS A 28 26.16 -32.04 -67.07
N ILE A 29 26.10 -31.14 -68.05
CA ILE A 29 25.71 -29.75 -67.83
C ILE A 29 24.26 -29.68 -67.34
N VAL A 30 23.34 -30.39 -68.01
CA VAL A 30 21.93 -30.46 -67.59
C VAL A 30 21.80 -31.05 -66.18
N GLN A 31 22.46 -32.18 -65.89
CA GLN A 31 22.44 -32.78 -64.56
C GLN A 31 22.97 -31.82 -63.48
N SER A 32 24.04 -31.08 -63.76
CA SER A 32 24.58 -30.11 -62.80
C SER A 32 23.62 -28.96 -62.52
N ARG A 33 22.88 -28.50 -63.55
CA ARG A 33 21.84 -27.47 -63.40
C ARG A 33 20.70 -27.97 -62.55
N ASP A 34 20.21 -29.18 -62.82
CA ASP A 34 19.07 -29.75 -62.10
C ASP A 34 19.44 -29.94 -60.61
N ILE A 35 20.66 -30.42 -60.31
CA ILE A 35 21.17 -30.52 -58.93
C ILE A 35 21.23 -29.15 -58.25
N LEU A 36 21.73 -28.11 -58.95
CA LEU A 36 21.79 -26.76 -58.38
C LEU A 36 20.41 -26.15 -58.17
N SER A 37 19.48 -26.36 -59.10
CA SER A 37 18.10 -25.91 -58.99
C SER A 37 17.39 -26.59 -57.82
N ASP A 38 17.54 -27.90 -57.69
CA ASP A 38 16.97 -28.67 -56.57
C ASP A 38 17.57 -28.24 -55.23
N ALA A 39 18.89 -28.03 -55.17
CA ALA A 39 19.55 -27.54 -53.97
C ALA A 39 19.10 -26.12 -53.58
N GLN A 40 18.88 -25.24 -54.57
CA GLN A 40 18.34 -23.89 -54.33
C GLN A 40 16.90 -23.93 -53.81
N ALA A 41 16.05 -24.79 -54.40
CA ALA A 41 14.69 -24.98 -53.93
C ALA A 41 14.66 -25.49 -52.48
N GLN A 42 15.46 -26.52 -52.17
CA GLN A 42 15.57 -27.04 -50.81
C GLN A 42 16.09 -25.99 -49.82
N ALA A 43 17.09 -25.19 -50.21
CA ALA A 43 17.60 -24.11 -49.36
C ALA A 43 16.53 -23.05 -49.09
N ALA A 44 15.73 -22.69 -50.11
CA ALA A 44 14.62 -21.75 -49.96
C ALA A 44 13.56 -22.28 -48.99
N ASP A 45 13.17 -23.56 -49.13
CA ASP A 45 12.20 -24.21 -48.24
C ASP A 45 12.68 -24.24 -46.78
N ILE A 46 13.97 -24.53 -46.55
CA ILE A 46 14.58 -24.52 -45.21
C ILE A 46 14.52 -23.12 -44.60
N VAL A 47 14.89 -22.09 -45.38
CA VAL A 47 14.85 -20.70 -44.89
C VAL A 47 13.42 -20.27 -44.57
N GLN A 48 12.45 -20.64 -45.41
CA GLN A 48 11.05 -20.30 -45.19
C GLN A 48 10.49 -21.01 -43.94
N ALA A 49 10.81 -22.30 -43.75
CA ALA A 49 10.43 -23.04 -42.55
C ALA A 49 11.05 -22.42 -41.29
N ALA A 50 12.33 -22.08 -41.32
CA ALA A 50 13.02 -21.44 -40.20
C ALA A 50 12.45 -20.04 -39.88
N GLN A 51 12.03 -19.28 -40.89
CA GLN A 51 11.37 -17.98 -40.67
C GLN A 51 9.99 -18.13 -40.04
N ALA A 52 9.22 -19.14 -40.45
CA ALA A 52 7.93 -19.44 -39.85
C ALA A 52 8.10 -19.83 -38.36
N GLU A 53 9.02 -20.74 -38.07
CA GLU A 53 9.32 -21.17 -36.69
C GLU A 53 9.82 -20.01 -35.82
N ARG A 54 10.71 -19.16 -36.36
CA ARG A 54 11.16 -17.95 -35.67
C ARG A 54 10.00 -17.03 -35.31
N THR A 55 9.06 -16.84 -36.23
CA THR A 55 7.91 -15.96 -36.01
C THR A 55 7.01 -16.54 -34.91
N GLU A 56 6.77 -17.84 -34.92
CA GLU A 56 6.02 -18.51 -33.88
C GLU A 56 6.69 -18.39 -32.50
N LEU A 57 8.01 -18.64 -32.43
CA LEU A 57 8.78 -18.49 -31.20
C LEU A 57 8.72 -17.05 -30.64
N LEU A 58 8.79 -16.04 -31.52
CA LEU A 58 8.66 -14.64 -31.09
C LEU A 58 7.26 -14.33 -30.55
N VAL A 59 6.20 -14.85 -31.18
CA VAL A 59 4.82 -14.68 -30.67
C VAL A 59 4.66 -15.37 -29.31
N GLN A 60 5.18 -16.58 -29.15
CA GLN A 60 5.12 -17.29 -27.87
C GLN A 60 5.91 -16.56 -26.77
N ALA A 61 7.11 -16.07 -27.08
CA ALA A 61 7.93 -15.29 -26.16
C ALA A 61 7.22 -13.99 -25.75
N GLN A 62 6.59 -13.28 -26.71
CA GLN A 62 5.81 -12.08 -26.41
C GLN A 62 4.64 -12.38 -25.48
N GLN A 63 3.86 -13.43 -25.77
CA GLN A 63 2.74 -13.84 -24.92
C GLN A 63 3.17 -14.27 -23.51
N GLN A 64 4.37 -14.84 -23.35
CA GLN A 64 4.93 -15.15 -22.04
C GLN A 64 5.35 -13.88 -21.31
N ALA A 65 6.01 -12.95 -21.99
CA ALA A 65 6.40 -11.66 -21.43
C ALA A 65 5.17 -10.87 -20.97
N ASP A 66 4.13 -10.77 -21.79
CA ASP A 66 2.89 -10.06 -21.44
C ASP A 66 2.22 -10.66 -20.21
N ARG A 67 2.17 -12.00 -20.12
CA ARG A 67 1.64 -12.69 -18.93
C ARG A 67 2.45 -12.39 -17.68
N LEU A 68 3.78 -12.40 -17.78
CA LEU A 68 4.67 -12.09 -16.65
C LEU A 68 4.53 -10.64 -16.21
N ILE A 69 4.40 -9.70 -17.16
CA ILE A 69 4.18 -8.28 -16.86
C ILE A 69 2.87 -8.12 -16.09
N GLU A 70 1.78 -8.73 -16.55
CA GLU A 70 0.47 -8.60 -15.92
C GLU A 70 0.47 -9.22 -14.51
N GLN A 71 1.06 -10.41 -14.35
CA GLN A 71 1.21 -11.06 -13.04
C GLN A 71 2.03 -10.20 -12.08
N THR A 72 3.17 -9.69 -12.55
CA THR A 72 4.05 -8.85 -11.72
C THR A 72 3.36 -7.54 -11.34
N ARG A 73 2.61 -6.94 -12.27
CA ARG A 73 1.84 -5.73 -12.02
C ARG A 73 0.77 -5.96 -10.95
N SER A 74 -0.02 -7.02 -11.08
CA SER A 74 -1.07 -7.36 -10.11
C SER A 74 -0.47 -7.62 -8.72
N GLN A 75 0.67 -8.31 -8.65
CA GLN A 75 1.37 -8.52 -7.39
C GLN A 75 1.87 -7.20 -6.79
N MET A 76 2.51 -6.34 -7.58
CA MET A 76 2.99 -5.03 -7.12
C MET A 76 1.85 -4.14 -6.64
N GLU A 77 0.72 -4.10 -7.35
CA GLU A 77 -0.46 -3.35 -6.93
C GLU A 77 -0.98 -3.83 -5.57
N THR A 78 -1.02 -5.15 -5.37
CA THR A 78 -1.43 -5.76 -4.09
C THR A 78 -0.44 -5.42 -2.96
N ASP A 79 0.85 -5.53 -3.23
CA ASP A 79 1.90 -5.26 -2.23
C ASP A 79 1.92 -3.79 -1.82
N VAL A 80 1.76 -2.87 -2.77
CA VAL A 80 1.68 -1.42 -2.50
C VAL A 80 0.44 -1.10 -1.68
N LEU A 81 -0.71 -1.68 -2.02
CA LEU A 81 -1.95 -1.49 -1.25
C LEU A 81 -1.81 -2.05 0.17
N ALA A 82 -1.25 -3.25 0.33
CA ALA A 82 -1.02 -3.85 1.64
C ALA A 82 -0.07 -3.01 2.49
N GLN A 83 1.00 -2.50 1.89
CA GLN A 83 1.94 -1.60 2.56
C GLN A 83 1.24 -0.30 2.97
N HIS A 84 0.45 0.31 2.10
CA HIS A 84 -0.27 1.54 2.40
C HIS A 84 -1.28 1.37 3.54
N VAL A 85 -2.08 0.30 3.52
CA VAL A 85 -3.01 -0.03 4.61
C VAL A 85 -2.24 -0.24 5.92
N HIS A 86 -1.10 -0.94 5.88
CA HIS A 86 -0.27 -1.11 7.06
C HIS A 86 0.22 0.22 7.62
N TRP A 87 0.71 1.13 6.77
CA TRP A 87 1.11 2.48 7.20
C TRP A 87 -0.03 3.26 7.86
N LEU A 88 -1.24 3.20 7.30
CA LEU A 88 -2.42 3.86 7.89
C LEU A 88 -2.75 3.32 9.27
N VAL A 89 -2.76 1.99 9.43
CA VAL A 89 -3.03 1.34 10.73
C VAL A 89 -1.97 1.71 11.76
N VAL A 90 -0.69 1.70 11.38
CA VAL A 90 0.40 2.10 12.27
C VAL A 90 0.29 3.58 12.66
N ALA A 91 -0.08 4.46 11.72
CA ALA A 91 -0.28 5.87 11.98
C ALA A 91 -1.43 6.12 12.98
N GLU A 92 -2.57 5.43 12.81
CA GLU A 92 -3.71 5.54 13.73
C GLU A 92 -3.34 5.05 15.15
N GLN A 93 -2.60 3.93 15.25
CA GLN A 93 -2.11 3.42 16.53
C GLN A 93 -1.17 4.41 17.22
N LEU A 94 -0.27 5.04 16.46
CA LEU A 94 0.64 6.06 16.98
C LEU A 94 -0.13 7.29 17.47
N GLU A 95 -1.11 7.76 16.70
CA GLU A 95 -1.94 8.90 17.09
C GLU A 95 -2.71 8.61 18.39
N SER A 96 -3.33 7.43 18.50
CA SER A 96 -4.02 7.00 19.72
C SER A 96 -3.10 6.95 20.93
N ALA A 97 -1.88 6.43 20.76
CA ALA A 97 -0.87 6.40 21.82
C ALA A 97 -0.47 7.82 22.26
N LEU A 98 -0.26 8.75 21.32
CA LEU A 98 0.06 10.14 21.60
C LEU A 98 -1.07 10.87 22.33
N ILE A 99 -2.33 10.66 21.91
CA ILE A 99 -3.51 11.23 22.60
C ILE A 99 -3.59 10.72 24.04
N THR A 100 -3.34 9.41 24.24
CA THR A 100 -3.38 8.79 25.57
C THR A 100 -2.30 9.39 26.47
N GLN A 101 -1.07 9.48 25.97
CA GLN A 101 0.05 10.09 26.70
C GLN A 101 -0.19 11.57 27.02
N ALA A 102 -0.72 12.34 26.07
CA ALA A 102 -1.04 13.76 26.29
C ALA A 102 -2.11 13.91 27.37
N ARG A 103 -3.15 13.06 27.35
CA ARG A 103 -4.21 13.04 28.36
C ARG A 103 -3.66 12.74 29.75
N GLU A 104 -2.81 11.72 29.87
CA GLU A 104 -2.15 11.38 31.14
C GLU A 104 -1.28 12.54 31.66
N SER A 105 -0.54 13.19 30.76
CA SER A 105 0.30 14.34 31.10
C SER A 105 -0.53 15.53 31.60
N ILE A 106 -1.66 15.82 30.94
CA ILE A 106 -2.60 16.86 31.37
C ILE A 106 -3.19 16.53 32.74
N PHE A 107 -3.63 15.28 32.96
CA PHE A 107 -4.16 14.88 34.26
C PHE A 107 -3.10 14.94 35.36
N ALA A 108 -1.86 14.57 35.08
CA ALA A 108 -0.75 14.70 36.01
C ALA A 108 -0.49 16.17 36.37
N ALA A 109 -0.48 17.06 35.37
CA ALA A 109 -0.32 18.49 35.58
C ALA A 109 -1.47 19.09 36.41
N ILE A 110 -2.73 18.74 36.10
CA ILE A 110 -3.89 19.18 36.88
C ILE A 110 -3.78 18.67 38.31
N ARG A 111 -3.45 17.38 38.52
CA ARG A 111 -3.22 16.83 39.86
C ARG A 111 -2.16 17.60 40.60
N LEU A 112 -1.03 17.90 39.96
CA LEU A 112 0.08 18.62 40.57
C LEU A 112 -0.36 20.02 41.03
N VAL A 113 -1.05 20.77 40.17
CA VAL A 113 -1.62 22.09 40.53
C VAL A 113 -2.62 21.97 41.67
N MET A 114 -3.54 21.01 41.61
CA MET A 114 -4.52 20.79 42.67
C MET A 114 -3.86 20.40 43.99
N THR A 115 -2.81 19.57 43.97
CA THR A 115 -2.07 19.18 45.18
C THR A 115 -1.24 20.33 45.75
N ALA A 116 -0.65 21.17 44.90
CA ALA A 116 0.06 22.37 45.33
C ALA A 116 -0.92 23.36 45.98
N TRP A 117 -2.06 23.63 45.33
CA TRP A 117 -3.10 24.51 45.87
C TRP A 117 -3.73 23.96 47.16
N ALA A 118 -3.98 22.66 47.23
CA ALA A 118 -4.52 22.02 48.43
C ALA A 118 -3.49 21.93 49.56
N GLY A 119 -2.20 21.85 49.25
CA GLY A 119 -1.10 21.90 50.21
C GLY A 119 -0.83 23.32 50.73
N GLU A 120 -1.10 24.34 49.92
CA GLU A 120 -0.92 25.76 50.28
C GLU A 120 -2.10 26.35 51.06
N GLN A 121 -3.30 25.78 50.95
CA GLN A 121 -4.44 26.22 51.76
C GLN A 121 -4.54 25.44 53.07
N ALA A 122 -4.62 26.15 54.19
CA ALA A 122 -4.94 25.54 55.47
C ALA A 122 -6.27 24.77 55.34
N VAL A 123 -6.26 23.46 55.60
CA VAL A 123 -7.42 22.55 55.52
C VAL A 123 -8.67 23.12 56.20
N SER A 124 -8.47 23.93 57.26
CA SER A 124 -9.51 24.67 57.95
C SER A 124 -10.24 25.68 57.06
N GLN A 125 -9.57 26.43 56.19
CA GLN A 125 -10.20 27.46 55.33
C GLN A 125 -11.05 26.87 54.21
N ILE A 126 -10.59 25.79 53.57
CA ILE A 126 -11.39 25.08 52.56
C ILE A 126 -12.63 24.47 53.18
N LEU A 127 -12.48 23.81 54.34
CA LEU A 127 -13.62 23.24 55.06
C LEU A 127 -14.60 24.33 55.49
N ILE A 128 -14.12 25.45 56.04
CA ILE A 128 -14.96 26.58 56.45
C ILE A 128 -15.72 27.18 55.25
N HIS A 129 -15.07 27.37 54.11
CA HIS A 129 -15.71 27.94 52.92
C HIS A 129 -16.76 26.98 52.33
N ARG A 130 -16.47 25.67 52.30
CA ARG A 130 -17.41 24.65 51.82
C ARG A 130 -18.59 24.47 52.77
N LEU A 131 -18.33 24.51 54.08
CA LEU A 131 -19.37 24.49 55.12
C LEU A 131 -20.25 25.73 55.03
N GLY A 132 -19.67 26.91 54.85
CA GLY A 132 -20.41 28.17 54.66
C GLY A 132 -21.31 28.13 53.43
N ALA A 133 -20.82 27.61 52.30
CA ALA A 133 -21.60 27.48 51.07
C ALA A 133 -22.74 26.44 51.18
N GLU A 134 -22.54 25.33 51.91
CA GLU A 134 -23.62 24.37 52.17
C GLU A 134 -24.64 24.88 53.19
N VAL A 135 -24.19 25.57 54.23
CA VAL A 135 -25.08 26.20 55.23
C VAL A 135 -25.94 27.28 54.59
N GLU A 136 -25.40 28.09 53.67
CA GLU A 136 -26.16 29.14 52.97
C GLU A 136 -27.21 28.57 52.01
N LYS A 137 -26.92 27.41 51.41
CA LYS A 137 -27.89 26.65 50.60
C LYS A 137 -29.00 26.04 51.44
N LEU A 138 -28.67 25.45 52.59
CA LEU A 138 -29.65 24.76 53.42
C LEU A 138 -30.45 25.72 54.32
N ALA A 139 -29.90 26.88 54.69
CA ALA A 139 -30.59 27.92 55.45
C ALA A 139 -31.73 28.61 54.67
N HIS A 140 -31.81 28.42 53.35
CA HIS A 140 -32.96 28.85 52.55
C HIS A 140 -34.22 28.01 52.83
N ASP A 141 -34.08 26.80 53.40
CA ASP A 141 -35.20 25.83 53.48
C ASP A 141 -35.74 25.58 54.91
N ASN A 142 -34.97 25.81 55.99
CA ASN A 142 -35.42 26.01 57.40
C ASN A 142 -34.23 25.91 58.39
N GLU A 143 -34.46 26.22 59.68
CA GLU A 143 -33.47 26.22 60.78
C GLU A 143 -32.56 24.97 60.83
N LEU A 144 -31.25 25.21 60.71
CA LEU A 144 -30.23 24.16 60.72
C LEU A 144 -29.47 24.14 62.05
N ILE A 145 -29.40 22.96 62.68
CA ILE A 145 -28.61 22.76 63.91
C ILE A 145 -27.25 22.16 63.53
N LEU A 146 -26.21 22.98 63.54
CA LEU A 146 -24.82 22.55 63.33
C LEU A 146 -24.20 22.06 64.65
N ARG A 147 -23.84 20.77 64.72
CA ARG A 147 -23.13 20.20 65.88
C ARG A 147 -21.63 20.14 65.60
N VAL A 148 -20.83 20.85 66.40
CA VAL A 148 -19.38 20.97 66.23
C VAL A 148 -18.66 20.50 67.51
N HIS A 149 -17.51 19.87 67.34
CA HIS A 149 -16.64 19.50 68.46
C HIS A 149 -16.11 20.75 69.19
N PRO A 150 -16.09 20.79 70.54
CA PRO A 150 -15.81 22.01 71.31
C PRO A 150 -14.46 22.68 71.00
N GLN A 151 -13.47 21.91 70.56
CA GLN A 151 -12.15 22.43 70.17
C GLN A 151 -12.16 23.30 68.89
N HIS A 152 -13.18 23.16 68.04
CA HIS A 152 -13.28 23.90 66.76
C HIS A 152 -14.36 24.98 66.79
N LEU A 153 -15.02 25.13 67.93
CA LEU A 153 -16.16 26.01 68.11
C LEU A 153 -15.80 27.49 67.95
N SER A 154 -14.62 27.91 68.43
CA SER A 154 -14.15 29.30 68.27
C SER A 154 -13.88 29.68 66.81
N ALA A 155 -13.32 28.74 66.03
CA ALA A 155 -13.05 28.95 64.62
C ALA A 155 -14.33 29.02 63.78
N VAL A 156 -15.32 28.18 64.10
CA VAL A 156 -16.62 28.19 63.42
C VAL A 156 -17.44 29.43 63.78
N ALA A 157 -17.43 29.86 65.05
CA ALA A 157 -18.10 31.08 65.48
C ALA A 157 -17.49 32.33 64.81
N ALA A 158 -16.16 32.39 64.68
CA ALA A 158 -15.49 33.48 63.98
C ALA A 158 -15.83 33.52 62.48
N ALA A 159 -16.00 32.37 61.84
CA ALA A 159 -16.28 32.27 60.42
C ALA A 159 -17.74 32.51 60.03
N LEU A 160 -18.69 32.04 60.84
CA LEU A 160 -20.13 32.19 60.57
C LEU A 160 -20.72 33.49 61.16
N GLY A 161 -19.99 34.15 62.06
CA GLY A 161 -20.35 35.47 62.59
C GLY A 161 -21.72 35.50 63.26
N SER A 162 -22.50 36.56 62.99
CA SER A 162 -23.85 36.78 63.55
C SER A 162 -24.94 35.86 63.00
N ARG A 163 -24.60 34.92 62.10
CA ARG A 163 -25.55 34.00 61.46
C ARG A 163 -25.87 32.75 62.30
N VAL A 164 -25.32 32.66 63.51
CA VAL A 164 -25.49 31.51 64.42
C VAL A 164 -26.12 31.99 65.72
N GLN A 165 -27.33 31.51 66.04
CA GLN A 165 -27.93 31.69 67.37
C GLN A 165 -27.61 30.48 68.25
N TRP A 166 -27.04 30.76 69.41
CA TRP A 166 -26.70 29.73 70.40
C TRP A 166 -27.95 29.30 71.17
N SER A 167 -28.39 28.06 70.97
CA SER A 167 -29.34 27.39 71.85
C SER A 167 -28.56 26.37 72.71
N GLY A 168 -28.13 26.83 73.88
CA GLY A 168 -27.52 25.97 74.90
C GLY A 168 -28.58 25.42 75.85
N LYS A 169 -28.51 24.12 76.12
CA LYS A 169 -28.99 23.54 77.38
C LYS A 169 -27.79 23.24 78.25
#